data_AF-A0A2E6VUI4-F1
#
_entry.id   AF-A0A2E6VUI4-F1
#
_cell.length_a   1.000
_cell.length_b   1.000
_cell.length_c   1.000
_cell.angle_alpha   90.00
_cell.angle_beta   90.00
_cell.angle_gamma   90.00
#
_symmetry.space_group_name_H-M   'P 1'
#
loop_
_entity.id
_entity.type
_entity.pdbx_description
1 polymer ?
#
loop_
_entity_poly.entity_id
_entity_poly.type
_entity_poly.pdbx_seq_one_letter_code
_entity_poly.pdbx_strand_id
1 'polypeptide(L)'
;MENANAIVSEKLFIPVVESPIAPEVQAPSEAFSTSLGDAIEHVNNLQVEADIETSKLAHGEGNLHETALAFEQADISLRLAMKVRNKAVETYQEIMRMHV
;
A
#
# COMPACT_ATOMS: atom_id res chain seq x y z
N MET A 1 71.56 24.94 -24.81
CA MET A 1 70.12 25.16 -25.04
C MET A 1 69.45 23.88 -24.51
N GLU A 2 69.24 23.67 -23.22
CA GLU A 2 68.46 24.41 -22.22
C GLU A 2 67.10 24.90 -22.69
N ASN A 3 66.09 24.44 -21.94
CA ASN A 3 64.67 24.81 -21.89
C ASN A 3 63.80 24.21 -23.03
N ALA A 4 62.55 23.81 -22.83
CA ALA A 4 61.67 23.84 -21.67
C ALA A 4 60.54 22.82 -21.90
N ASN A 5 60.05 22.22 -20.82
CA ASN A 5 58.63 22.01 -20.49
C ASN A 5 58.35 20.65 -19.87
N ALA A 6 58.42 20.66 -18.54
CA ALA A 6 57.58 19.85 -17.70
C ALA A 6 56.10 20.15 -17.98
N ILE A 7 55.30 19.13 -18.29
CA ILE A 7 53.89 19.07 -17.89
C ILE A 7 53.58 17.61 -17.51
N VAL A 8 53.87 17.34 -16.24
CA VAL A 8 53.08 16.55 -15.28
C VAL A 8 51.89 15.78 -15.89
N SER A 9 52.00 14.46 -15.94
CA SER A 9 50.84 13.56 -16.03
C SER A 9 50.13 13.51 -14.68
N GLU A 10 49.41 14.57 -14.34
CA GLU A 10 48.50 14.57 -13.19
C GLU A 10 47.20 13.92 -13.67
N LYS A 11 47.03 12.64 -13.33
CA LYS A 11 45.74 11.96 -13.45
C LYS A 11 44.70 12.83 -12.74
N LEU A 12 43.82 13.42 -13.53
CA LEU A 12 42.65 14.17 -13.08
C LEU A 12 41.74 13.19 -12.31
N PHE A 13 42.01 13.03 -11.01
CA PHE A 13 41.18 12.28 -10.09
C PHE A 13 39.98 13.15 -9.78
N ILE A 14 38.90 12.95 -10.51
CA ILE A 14 37.61 13.56 -10.19
C ILE A 14 37.05 12.74 -9.03
N PRO A 15 36.89 13.30 -7.81
CA PRO A 15 36.21 12.57 -6.75
C PRO A 15 34.74 12.40 -7.16
N VAL A 16 34.28 11.16 -7.24
CA VAL A 16 32.85 10.88 -7.31
C VAL A 16 32.28 11.32 -5.96
N VAL A 17 31.64 12.49 -5.94
CA VAL A 17 30.83 12.89 -4.79
C VAL A 17 29.57 12.05 -4.88
N GLU A 18 29.57 10.95 -4.13
CA GLU A 18 28.39 10.13 -3.88
C GLU A 18 27.29 11.07 -3.40
N SER A 19 26.23 11.22 -4.19
CA SER A 19 25.09 12.05 -3.83
C SER A 19 24.51 11.57 -2.51
N PRO A 20 24.16 12.48 -1.58
CA PRO A 20 23.56 12.08 -0.33
C PRO A 20 22.24 11.38 -0.64
N ILE A 21 22.11 10.15 -0.17
CA ILE A 21 20.86 9.39 -0.02
C ILE A 21 19.85 10.29 0.69
N ALA A 22 19.06 11.02 -0.09
CA ALA A 22 17.84 11.62 0.38
C ALA A 22 16.90 10.46 0.77
N PRO A 23 16.23 10.51 1.93
CA PRO A 23 15.21 9.52 2.23
C PRO A 23 14.18 9.60 1.10
N GLU A 24 13.94 8.48 0.45
CA GLU A 24 12.91 8.30 -0.56
C GLU A 24 11.57 8.59 0.12
N VAL A 25 11.10 9.84 0.02
CA VAL A 25 9.75 10.21 0.44
C VAL A 25 8.84 9.52 -0.57
N GLN A 26 8.39 8.32 -0.23
CA GLN A 26 7.38 7.58 -0.98
C GLN A 26 6.25 8.54 -1.33
N ALA A 27 5.92 8.60 -2.61
CA ALA A 27 4.89 9.52 -3.09
C ALA A 27 3.60 9.26 -2.28
N PRO A 28 2.88 10.29 -1.82
CA PRO A 28 1.66 10.11 -1.03
C PRO A 28 0.62 9.17 -1.67
N SER A 29 0.66 9.04 -3.00
CA SER A 29 -0.17 8.10 -3.77
C SER A 29 0.17 6.63 -3.51
N GLU A 30 1.45 6.28 -3.36
CA GLU A 30 1.86 4.89 -3.11
C GLU A 30 1.46 4.45 -1.70
N ALA A 31 1.67 5.32 -0.70
CA ALA A 31 1.27 5.03 0.68
C ALA A 31 -0.24 4.78 0.83
N PHE A 32 -1.06 5.57 0.13
CA PHE A 32 -2.52 5.36 0.10
C PHE A 32 -2.90 4.08 -0.63
N SER A 33 -2.29 3.79 -1.78
CA SER A 33 -2.57 2.56 -2.55
C SER A 33 -2.23 1.30 -1.74
N THR A 34 -1.10 1.29 -1.05
CA THR A 34 -0.71 0.18 -0.16
C THR A 34 -1.70 0.04 0.98
N SER A 35 -2.02 1.14 1.69
CA SER A 35 -2.99 1.11 2.79
C SER A 35 -4.38 0.63 2.36
N LEU A 36 -4.82 1.01 1.15
CA LEU A 36 -6.09 0.55 0.58
C LEU A 36 -6.04 -0.93 0.21
N GLY A 37 -4.91 -1.40 -0.34
CA GLY A 37 -4.67 -2.82 -0.60
C GLY A 37 -4.75 -3.65 0.68
N ASP A 38 -4.03 -3.23 1.73
CA ASP A 38 -4.02 -3.88 3.04
C ASP A 38 -5.43 -3.90 3.66
N ALA A 39 -6.19 -2.81 3.52
CA ALA A 39 -7.57 -2.75 4.02
C ALA A 39 -8.50 -3.73 3.28
N ILE A 40 -8.33 -3.91 1.97
CA ILE A 40 -9.10 -4.89 1.17
C ILE A 40 -8.73 -6.31 1.59
N GLU A 41 -7.44 -6.61 1.76
CA GLU A 41 -6.97 -7.89 2.26
C GLU A 41 -7.52 -8.18 3.66
N HIS A 42 -7.55 -7.18 4.53
CA HIS A 42 -8.13 -7.31 5.87
C HIS A 42 -9.63 -7.68 5.82
N VAL A 43 -10.41 -7.04 4.94
CA VAL A 43 -11.83 -7.38 4.75
C VAL A 43 -12.00 -8.81 4.21
N ASN A 44 -11.08 -9.30 3.38
CA ASN A 44 -11.10 -10.69 2.93
C ASN A 44 -10.81 -11.66 4.09
N ASN A 45 -9.79 -11.35 4.90
CA ASN A 45 -9.43 -12.16 6.06
C ASN A 45 -10.58 -12.27 7.07
N LEU A 46 -11.29 -11.16 7.35
CA LEU A 46 -12.47 -11.18 8.23
C LEU A 46 -13.59 -12.07 7.71
N GLN A 47 -13.81 -12.12 6.39
CA GLN A 47 -14.80 -13.03 5.80
C GLN A 47 -14.38 -14.50 5.95
N VAL A 48 -13.11 -14.81 5.69
CA VAL A 48 -12.57 -16.17 5.85
C VAL A 48 -12.66 -16.61 7.32
N GLU A 49 -12.36 -15.72 8.26
CA GLU A 49 -12.48 -15.99 9.69
C GLU A 49 -13.93 -16.27 10.09
N ALA A 50 -14.89 -15.45 9.63
CA ALA A 50 -16.31 -15.69 9.86
C ALA A 50 -16.78 -17.04 9.29
N ASP A 51 -16.30 -17.43 8.11
CA ASP A 51 -16.60 -18.73 7.50
C ASP A 51 -16.03 -19.90 8.31
N ILE A 52 -14.80 -19.76 8.82
CA ILE A 52 -14.16 -20.76 9.69
C ILE A 52 -14.96 -20.93 10.98
N GLU A 53 -15.32 -19.84 11.66
CA GLU A 53 -16.10 -19.89 12.90
C GLU A 53 -17.50 -20.46 12.67
N THR A 54 -18.12 -20.14 11.54
CA THR A 54 -19.41 -20.71 11.14
C THR A 54 -19.31 -22.21 10.89
N SER A 55 -18.23 -22.66 10.24
CA SER A 55 -17.96 -24.08 10.04
C SER A 55 -17.75 -24.81 11.36
N LYS A 56 -16.94 -24.27 12.28
CA LYS A 56 -16.75 -24.85 13.62
C LYS A 56 -18.06 -24.98 14.39
N LEU A 57 -18.90 -23.93 14.33
CA LEU A 57 -20.21 -23.94 14.96
C LEU A 57 -21.12 -25.04 14.38
N ALA A 58 -21.13 -25.20 13.05
CA ALA A 58 -21.91 -26.24 12.38
C ALA A 58 -21.44 -27.67 12.74
N HIS A 59 -20.16 -27.86 13.04
CA HIS A 59 -19.60 -29.13 13.52
C HIS A 59 -19.80 -29.37 15.02
N GLY A 60 -20.41 -28.43 15.75
CA GLY A 60 -20.67 -28.53 17.19
C GLY A 60 -19.47 -28.19 18.09
N GLU A 61 -18.37 -27.70 17.52
CA GLU A 61 -17.15 -27.30 18.23
C GLU A 61 -17.05 -25.77 18.43
N GLY A 62 -17.86 -24.99 17.73
CA GLY A 62 -17.81 -23.52 17.75
C GLY A 62 -18.67 -22.87 18.83
N ASN A 63 -18.25 -21.68 19.27
CA ASN A 63 -19.00 -20.82 20.17
C ASN A 63 -19.87 -19.85 19.35
N LEU A 64 -21.19 -19.92 19.53
CA LEU A 64 -22.15 -19.04 18.85
C LEU A 64 -21.81 -17.55 19.03
N HIS A 65 -21.28 -17.15 20.18
CA HIS A 65 -20.90 -15.77 20.44
C HIS A 65 -19.72 -15.31 19.56
N GLU A 66 -18.70 -16.15 19.42
CA GLU A 66 -17.51 -15.85 18.61
C GLU A 66 -17.86 -15.84 17.13
N THR A 67 -18.65 -16.81 16.67
CA THR A 67 -19.18 -16.82 15.29
C THR A 67 -19.99 -15.56 14.99
N ALA A 68 -20.89 -15.16 15.90
CA ALA A 68 -21.70 -13.96 15.70
C ALA A 68 -20.84 -12.68 15.67
N LEU A 69 -19.81 -12.60 16.52
CA LEU A 69 -18.88 -11.47 16.54
C LEU A 69 -18.07 -11.38 15.24
N ALA A 70 -17.50 -12.50 14.77
CA ALA A 70 -16.76 -12.56 13.53
C ALA A 70 -17.64 -12.15 12.33
N PHE A 71 -18.89 -12.62 12.30
CA PHE A 71 -19.85 -12.25 11.26
C PHE A 71 -20.15 -10.73 11.25
N GLU A 72 -20.39 -10.14 12.42
CA GLU A 72 -20.68 -8.70 12.52
C GLU A 72 -19.48 -7.85 12.11
N GLN A 73 -18.27 -8.26 12.49
CA GLN A 73 -17.02 -7.60 12.07
C GLN A 73 -16.84 -7.66 10.55
N ALA A 74 -17.06 -8.82 9.95
CA ALA A 74 -16.99 -9.00 8.51
C ALA A 74 -18.03 -8.13 7.77
N ASP A 75 -19.28 -8.10 8.25
CA ASP A 75 -20.36 -7.30 7.64
C ASP A 75 -20.10 -5.79 7.71
N ILE A 76 -19.75 -5.27 8.89
CA ILE A 76 -19.44 -3.84 9.07
C ILE A 76 -18.28 -3.43 8.15
N SER A 77 -17.22 -4.26 8.12
CA SER A 77 -16.02 -3.97 7.34
C SER A 77 -16.29 -4.01 5.84
N LEU A 78 -17.09 -4.98 5.38
CA LEU A 78 -17.52 -5.06 3.98
C LEU A 78 -18.38 -3.86 3.58
N ARG A 79 -19.33 -3.45 4.43
CA ARG A 79 -20.15 -2.24 4.17
C ARG A 79 -19.27 -0.99 4.08
N LEU A 80 -18.25 -0.88 4.91
CA LEU A 80 -17.29 0.22 4.83
C LEU A 80 -16.50 0.16 3.50
N ALA A 81 -15.97 -1.01 3.14
CA ALA A 81 -15.24 -1.21 1.89
C ALA A 81 -16.08 -0.82 0.66
N MET A 82 -17.36 -1.18 0.65
CA MET A 82 -18.29 -0.80 -0.43
C MET A 82 -18.50 0.71 -0.52
N LYS A 83 -18.58 1.41 0.62
CA LYS A 83 -18.67 2.89 0.63
C LYS A 83 -17.41 3.52 0.04
N VAL A 84 -16.24 3.04 0.43
CA VAL A 84 -14.95 3.52 -0.11
C VAL A 84 -14.86 3.24 -1.60
N ARG A 85 -15.18 2.02 -2.04
CA ARG A 85 -15.24 1.63 -3.46
C ARG A 85 -16.14 2.57 -4.25
N ASN A 86 -17.37 2.79 -3.79
CA ASN A 86 -18.33 3.66 -4.48
C ASN A 86 -17.80 5.08 -4.57
N LYS A 87 -17.25 5.64 -3.47
CA LYS A 87 -16.69 6.98 -3.48
C LYS A 87 -15.48 7.12 -4.40
N ALA A 88 -14.60 6.11 -4.44
CA ALA A 88 -13.46 6.10 -5.34
C ALA A 88 -13.89 6.11 -6.81
N VAL A 89 -14.88 5.28 -7.18
CA VAL A 89 -15.46 5.24 -8.53
C VAL A 89 -16.15 6.57 -8.87
N GLU A 90 -16.96 7.12 -7.97
CA GLU A 90 -17.64 8.41 -8.16
C GLU A 90 -16.64 9.54 -8.41
N THR A 91 -15.58 9.61 -7.60
CA THR A 91 -14.55 10.63 -7.68
C THR A 91 -13.78 10.52 -9.01
N TYR A 92 -13.46 9.29 -9.44
CA TYR A 92 -12.87 9.07 -10.75
C TYR A 92 -13.78 9.57 -11.89
N GLN A 93 -15.06 9.21 -11.85
CA GLN A 93 -16.03 9.67 -12.85
C GLN A 93 -16.23 11.20 -12.83
N GLU A 94 -16.16 11.84 -11.67
CA GLU A 94 -16.27 13.29 -11.51
C GLU A 94 -15.11 14.03 -12.18
N ILE A 95 -13.87 13.56 -11.97
CA ILE A 95 -12.68 14.12 -12.63
C ILE A 95 -12.81 14.02 -14.16
N MET A 96 -13.32 12.89 -14.68
CA MET A 96 -13.53 12.72 -16.13
C MET A 96 -14.58 13.68 -16.69
N ARG A 97 -15.62 14.02 -15.90
CA ARG A 97 -16.68 14.96 -16.31
C ARG A 97 -16.23 16.42 -16.32
N MET A 98 -15.16 16.79 -15.60
CA MET A 98 -14.63 18.16 -15.61
C MET A 98 -13.89 18.53 -16.90
N HIS A 99 -13.41 17.56 -17.68
CA HIS A 99 -12.52 17.78 -18.83
C HIS A 99 -13.23 17.79 -20.20
N VAL A 100 -14.54 18.04 -20.24
CA VAL A 100 -15.28 18.30 -21.49
C VAL A 100 -15.50 19.78 -21.73
#